data_AF-A0A2N1CU10-F1
#
_entry.id   AF-A0A2N1CU10-F1
#
_cell.length_a   1.000
_cell.length_b   1.000
_cell.length_c   1.000
_cell.angle_alpha   90.00
_cell.angle_beta   90.00
_cell.angle_gamma   90.00
#
_symmetry.space_group_name_H-M   'P 1'
#
loop_
_entity.id
_entity.type
_entity.pdbx_description
1 polymer ?
#
loop_
_entity_poly.entity_id
_entity_poly.type
_entity_poly.pdbx_seq_one_letter_code
_entity_poly.pdbx_strand_id
1 'polypeptide(L)'
;ANAKLKLVVPATLLIIFVLLYLTFGRFGEALLIMATLPFALTGGVWFLYLLGYNLSVATGIGFIALAGVSAEFGVIMLLYLKNAWTDRVNAGAHGEGVLLDAIREGAVQR
;
A
#
# COMPACT_ATOMS: atom_id res chain seq x y z
N ALA A 1 2.78 14.30 -25.59
CA ALA A 1 3.19 13.85 -24.24
C ALA A 1 2.04 13.19 -23.45
N ASN A 2 0.85 13.81 -23.33
CA ASN A 2 -0.27 13.28 -22.52
C ASN A 2 -0.80 11.88 -22.88
N ALA A 3 -0.68 11.45 -24.14
CA ALA A 3 -1.18 10.12 -24.55
C ALA A 3 -0.36 8.97 -23.95
N LYS A 4 0.95 9.15 -23.74
CA LYS A 4 1.81 8.10 -23.16
C LYS A 4 1.59 7.96 -21.65
N LEU A 5 1.43 9.07 -20.92
CA LEU A 5 1.15 9.03 -19.48
C LEU A 5 -0.17 8.32 -19.16
N LYS A 6 -1.20 8.57 -19.98
CA LYS A 6 -2.50 7.89 -19.86
C LYS A 6 -2.43 6.37 -20.04
N LEU A 7 -1.39 5.85 -20.68
CA LEU A 7 -1.18 4.41 -20.85
C LEU A 7 -0.24 3.85 -19.77
N VAL A 8 0.84 4.56 -19.48
CA VAL A 8 1.88 4.11 -18.53
C VAL A 8 1.33 4.03 -17.12
N VAL A 9 0.57 5.03 -16.66
CA VAL A 9 0.00 5.05 -15.30
C VAL A 9 -0.93 3.87 -15.01
N PRO A 10 -1.95 3.56 -15.85
CA PRO A 10 -2.77 2.38 -15.61
C PRO A 10 -1.99 1.07 -15.80
N ALA A 11 -1.02 1.01 -16.73
CA ALA A 11 -0.19 -0.17 -16.89
C ALA A 11 0.67 -0.45 -15.65
N THR A 12 1.30 0.56 -15.04
CA THR A 12 2.09 0.39 -13.82
C THR A 12 1.22 -0.01 -12.63
N LEU A 13 0.05 0.61 -12.46
CA LEU A 13 -0.91 0.22 -11.42
C LEU A 13 -1.37 -1.23 -11.58
N LEU A 14 -1.62 -1.66 -12.82
CA LEU A 14 -2.01 -3.04 -13.12
C LEU A 14 -0.88 -4.02 -12.82
N ILE A 15 0.36 -3.69 -13.17
CA ILE A 15 1.54 -4.51 -12.82
C ILE A 15 1.69 -4.63 -11.30
N ILE A 16 1.60 -3.52 -10.56
CA ILE A 16 1.67 -3.52 -9.09
C ILE A 16 0.56 -4.40 -8.52
N PHE A 17 -0.68 -4.23 -9.00
CA PHE A 17 -1.80 -5.05 -8.57
C PHE A 17 -1.57 -6.55 -8.80
N VAL A 18 -1.10 -6.95 -9.99
CA VAL A 18 -0.80 -8.35 -10.31
C VAL A 18 0.29 -8.90 -9.40
N LEU A 19 1.37 -8.15 -9.17
CA LEU A 19 2.45 -8.56 -8.28
C LEU A 19 1.93 -8.77 -6.84
N LEU A 20 1.15 -7.83 -6.31
CA LEU A 20 0.54 -7.95 -4.98
C LEU A 20 -0.43 -9.14 -4.91
N TYR A 21 -1.24 -9.36 -5.94
CA TYR A 21 -2.14 -10.51 -6.01
C TYR A 21 -1.35 -11.83 -5.98
N LEU A 22 -0.26 -11.94 -6.72
CA LEU A 22 0.61 -13.12 -6.71
C LEU A 22 1.31 -13.31 -5.36
N THR A 23 1.68 -12.23 -4.66
CA THR A 23 2.32 -12.30 -3.33
C THR A 23 1.35 -12.77 -2.24
N PHE A 24 0.13 -12.24 -2.21
CA PHE A 24 -0.81 -12.48 -1.10
C PHE A 24 -1.88 -13.53 -1.40
N GLY A 25 -2.11 -13.87 -2.67
CA GLY A 25 -3.10 -14.85 -3.10
C GLY A 25 -4.56 -14.47 -2.83
N ARG A 26 -4.83 -13.24 -2.34
CA ARG A 26 -6.18 -12.77 -1.99
C ARG A 26 -6.44 -11.39 -2.59
N PHE A 27 -7.52 -11.29 -3.35
CA PHE A 27 -7.96 -10.06 -4.00
C PHE A 27 -8.18 -8.91 -3.01
N GLY A 28 -8.77 -9.19 -1.85
CA GLY A 28 -9.02 -8.18 -0.81
C GLY A 28 -7.75 -7.59 -0.20
N GLU A 29 -6.72 -8.41 0.04
CA GLU A 29 -5.42 -7.95 0.57
C GLU A 29 -4.72 -7.05 -0.46
N ALA A 30 -4.69 -7.47 -1.74
CA ALA A 30 -4.13 -6.65 -2.81
C ALA A 30 -4.88 -5.32 -2.99
N LEU A 31 -6.22 -5.32 -2.92
CA LEU A 31 -7.01 -4.09 -3.05
C LEU A 31 -6.78 -3.13 -1.88
N LEU A 32 -6.62 -3.65 -0.67
CA LEU A 32 -6.35 -2.85 0.53
C LEU A 32 -5.01 -2.12 0.41
N ILE A 33 -3.98 -2.79 -0.11
CA ILE A 33 -2.67 -2.16 -0.39
C ILE A 33 -2.79 -1.16 -1.54
N MET A 34 -3.49 -1.53 -2.61
CA MET A 34 -3.73 -0.62 -3.75
C MET A 34 -4.49 0.65 -3.34
N ALA A 35 -5.35 0.57 -2.32
CA ALA A 35 -6.03 1.73 -1.79
C ALA A 35 -5.07 2.75 -1.16
N THR A 36 -3.89 2.35 -0.65
CA THR A 36 -2.92 3.29 -0.06
C THR A 36 -2.23 4.16 -1.11
N LEU A 37 -2.02 3.64 -2.31
CA LEU A 37 -1.35 4.34 -3.42
C LEU A 37 -2.00 5.69 -3.78
N PRO A 38 -3.32 5.78 -4.07
CA PRO A 38 -3.93 7.07 -4.40
C PRO A 38 -3.80 8.07 -3.24
N PHE A 39 -3.90 7.65 -1.97
CA PHE A 39 -3.70 8.56 -0.84
C PHE A 39 -2.27 9.11 -0.77
N ALA A 40 -1.26 8.27 -0.97
CA ALA A 40 0.13 8.71 -1.00
C ALA A 40 0.38 9.70 -2.16
N LEU A 41 -0.11 9.37 -3.35
CA LEU A 41 0.01 10.25 -4.52
C LEU A 41 -0.72 11.58 -4.33
N THR A 42 -1.94 11.57 -3.79
CA THR A 42 -2.69 12.79 -3.47
C THR A 42 -1.93 13.67 -2.48
N GLY A 43 -1.35 13.08 -1.42
CA GLY A 43 -0.50 13.81 -0.48
C GLY A 43 0.72 14.46 -1.15
N GLY A 44 1.39 13.74 -2.06
CA GLY A 44 2.51 14.28 -2.83
C GLY A 44 2.09 15.42 -3.77
N VAL A 45 0.94 15.31 -4.44
CA VAL A 45 0.41 16.39 -5.30
C VAL A 45 0.05 17.62 -4.46
N TRP A 46 -0.59 17.43 -3.32
CA TRP A 46 -0.92 18.52 -2.39
C TRP A 46 0.36 19.24 -1.93
N PHE A 47 1.40 18.47 -1.58
CA PHE A 47 2.66 19.03 -1.13
C PHE A 47 3.35 19.88 -2.21
N LEU A 48 3.41 19.39 -3.46
CA LEU A 48 3.94 20.18 -4.58
C LEU A 48 3.11 21.42 -4.87
N TYR A 49 1.79 21.33 -4.75
CA TYR A 49 0.89 22.47 -4.93
C TYR A 49 1.15 23.56 -3.89
N LEU A 50 1.30 23.21 -2.61
CA LEU A 50 1.63 24.17 -1.55
C LEU A 50 2.99 24.83 -1.75
N LEU A 51 3.96 24.10 -2.31
CA LEU A 51 5.29 24.62 -2.65
C LEU A 51 5.33 25.43 -3.94
N GLY A 52 4.24 25.46 -4.72
CA GLY A 52 4.19 26.14 -6.03
C GLY A 52 5.08 25.50 -7.09
N TYR A 53 5.42 24.21 -6.96
CA TYR A 53 6.26 23.49 -7.91
C TYR A 53 5.46 22.90 -9.07
N ASN A 54 6.05 22.97 -10.27
CA ASN A 54 5.48 22.39 -11.48
C ASN A 54 5.79 20.89 -11.58
N LEU A 55 4.92 20.14 -12.25
CA LEU A 55 5.16 18.75 -12.62
C LEU A 55 6.29 18.67 -13.65
N SER A 56 7.44 18.19 -13.22
CA SER A 56 8.64 17.92 -14.01
C SER A 56 8.99 16.43 -14.01
N VAL A 57 9.99 16.04 -14.81
CA VAL A 57 10.54 14.68 -14.82
C VAL A 57 11.06 14.31 -13.42
N ALA A 58 11.72 15.24 -12.71
CA ALA A 58 12.25 15.01 -11.37
C ALA A 58 11.14 14.69 -10.36
N THR A 59 10.06 15.48 -10.33
CA THR A 59 8.89 15.19 -9.49
C THR A 59 8.20 13.89 -9.90
N GLY A 60 8.20 13.54 -11.19
CA GLY A 60 7.67 12.26 -11.68
C GLY A 60 8.42 11.05 -11.12
N ILE A 61 9.76 11.10 -11.09
CA ILE A 61 10.59 10.08 -10.44
C ILE A 61 10.29 10.01 -8.94
N GLY A 62 10.10 11.16 -8.28
CA GLY A 62 9.69 11.23 -6.88
C GLY A 62 8.35 10.53 -6.61
N PHE A 63 7.35 10.70 -7.48
CA PHE A 63 6.06 9.99 -7.37
C PHE A 63 6.19 8.48 -7.54
N ILE A 64 7.08 8.01 -8.43
CA ILE A 64 7.34 6.57 -8.58
C ILE A 64 7.97 6.00 -7.30
N ALA A 65 8.96 6.70 -6.73
CA ALA A 65 9.56 6.32 -5.46
C ALA A 65 8.54 6.30 -4.32
N LEU A 66 7.68 7.33 -4.24
CA LEU A 66 6.60 7.41 -3.26
C LEU A 66 5.61 6.25 -3.39
N ALA A 67 5.23 5.88 -4.61
CA ALA A 67 4.35 4.74 -4.85
C ALA A 67 4.97 3.41 -4.38
N GLY A 68 6.27 3.21 -4.63
CA GLY A 68 7.00 2.03 -4.16
C GLY A 68 7.05 1.93 -2.64
N VAL A 69 7.45 3.02 -1.97
CA VAL A 69 7.52 3.09 -0.50
C VAL A 69 6.13 2.93 0.13
N SER A 70 5.09 3.53 -0.46
CA SER A 70 3.71 3.36 0.02
C SER A 70 3.23 1.91 -0.09
N ALA A 71 3.57 1.23 -1.18
CA ALA A 71 3.24 -0.18 -1.35
C ALA A 71 3.98 -1.03 -0.31
N GLU A 72 5.28 -0.80 -0.10
CA GLU A 72 6.10 -1.48 0.90
C GLU A 72 5.51 -1.35 2.31
N PHE A 73 5.17 -0.14 2.75
CA PHE A 73 4.53 0.06 4.05
C PHE A 73 3.19 -0.65 4.18
N GLY A 74 2.37 -0.69 3.12
CA GLY A 74 1.11 -1.43 3.10
C GLY A 74 1.29 -2.94 3.21
N VAL A 75 2.26 -3.49 2.48
CA VAL A 75 2.64 -4.91 2.50
C VAL A 75 3.11 -5.33 3.89
N ILE A 76 4.06 -4.58 4.47
CA ILE A 76 4.66 -4.88 5.78
C ILE A 76 3.58 -4.87 6.87
N MET A 77 2.71 -3.86 6.87
CA MET A 77 1.60 -3.78 7.83
C MET A 77 0.68 -5.01 7.74
N LEU A 78 0.25 -5.39 6.54
CA LEU A 78 -0.63 -6.55 6.39
C LEU A 78 0.07 -7.86 6.79
N LEU A 79 1.36 -7.98 6.51
CA LEU A 79 2.15 -9.14 6.93
C LEU A 79 2.16 -9.27 8.46
N TYR A 80 2.46 -8.19 9.19
CA TYR A 80 2.47 -8.24 10.66
C TYR A 80 1.08 -8.50 11.26
N LEU A 81 0.03 -7.86 10.73
CA LEU A 81 -1.35 -8.12 11.18
C LEU A 81 -1.75 -9.58 10.94
N LYS A 82 -1.40 -10.14 9.78
CA LYS A 82 -1.70 -11.53 9.42
C LYS A 82 -0.93 -12.51 10.29
N ASN A 83 0.34 -12.25 10.56
CA ASN A 83 1.16 -13.08 11.43
C ASN A 83 0.61 -13.06 12.87
N ALA A 84 0.37 -11.88 13.45
CA ALA A 84 -0.17 -11.73 14.80
C ALA A 84 -1.54 -12.39 14.99
N TRP A 85 -2.38 -12.40 13.94
CA TRP A 85 -3.65 -13.11 13.92
C TRP A 85 -3.47 -14.63 13.79
N THR A 86 -2.61 -15.07 12.88
CA THR A 86 -2.38 -16.50 12.61
C THR A 86 -1.77 -17.20 13.83
N ASP A 87 -0.83 -16.57 14.53
CA ASP A 87 -0.21 -17.13 15.73
C ASP A 87 -1.25 -17.38 16.84
N ARG A 88 -2.22 -16.47 17.01
CA ARG A 88 -3.32 -16.61 17.98
C ARG A 88 -4.31 -17.68 17.59
N VAL A 89 -4.70 -17.71 16.32
CA VAL A 89 -5.60 -18.75 15.78
C VAL A 89 -4.98 -20.14 15.96
N ASN A 90 -3.67 -20.27 15.70
CA ASN A 90 -2.94 -21.53 15.90
C ASN A 90 -2.83 -21.92 17.39
N ALA A 91 -2.82 -20.94 18.30
CA ALA A 91 -2.89 -21.16 19.74
C ALA A 91 -4.32 -21.53 20.23
N GLY A 92 -5.30 -21.67 19.34
CA GLY A 92 -6.70 -21.98 19.67
C GLY A 92 -7.48 -20.79 20.22
N ALA A 93 -6.92 -19.57 20.15
CA ALA A 93 -7.59 -18.37 20.62
C ALA A 93 -8.52 -17.82 19.53
N HIS A 94 -9.81 -17.75 19.86
CA HIS A 94 -10.84 -17.19 19.00
C HIS A 94 -11.66 -16.16 19.78
N GLY A 95 -12.19 -15.16 19.07
CA GLY A 95 -13.07 -14.14 19.64
C GLY A 95 -12.68 -12.73 19.23
N GLU A 96 -13.63 -11.80 19.38
CA GLU A 96 -13.46 -10.40 18.97
C GLU A 96 -12.38 -9.68 19.81
N GLY A 97 -12.29 -9.98 21.10
CA GLY A 97 -11.21 -9.47 21.97
C GLY A 97 -9.82 -9.92 21.52
N VAL A 98 -9.69 -11.19 21.10
CA VAL A 98 -8.44 -11.76 20.59
C VAL A 98 -8.01 -11.09 19.27
N LEU A 99 -8.98 -10.74 18.41
CA LEU A 99 -8.73 -10.01 17.17
C LEU A 99 -8.22 -8.59 17.44
N LEU A 100 -8.83 -7.86 18.37
CA LEU A 100 -8.37 -6.52 18.74
C LEU A 100 -6.94 -6.54 19.30
N ASP A 101 -6.63 -7.52 20.15
CA ASP A 101 -5.28 -7.70 20.68
C ASP A 101 -4.27 -8.03 19.56
N ALA A 102 -4.66 -8.88 18.59
CA ALA A 102 -3.84 -9.20 17.43
C ALA A 102 -3.55 -7.98 16.56
N ILE A 103 -4.57 -7.15 16.31
CA ILE A 103 -4.43 -5.92 15.54
C ILE A 103 -3.51 -4.94 16.25
N ARG A 104 -3.69 -4.77 17.57
CA ARG A 104 -2.85 -3.87 18.37
C ARG A 104 -1.39 -4.31 18.34
N GLU A 105 -1.13 -5.60 18.54
CA GLU A 105 0.24 -6.12 18.52
C GLU A 105 0.87 -6.03 17.14
N GLY A 106 0.18 -6.51 16.10
CA GLY A 106 0.67 -6.44 14.71
C GLY A 106 0.92 -5.00 14.25
N ALA A 107 0.11 -4.03 14.70
CA ALA A 107 0.31 -2.62 14.37
C ALA A 107 1.52 -1.98 15.08
N VAL A 108 1.96 -2.51 16.22
CA VAL A 108 3.13 -2.03 16.98
C VAL A 108 4.45 -2.60 16.43
N GLN A 109 4.40 -3.72 15.70
CA GLN A 109 5.59 -4.38 15.16
C GLN A 109 6.18 -3.73 13.90
N ARG A 110 5.52 -2.72 13.33
CA ARG A 110 5.99 -2.02 12.12
C ARG A 110 6.89 -0.83 12.43
#